data_AF-A0A3D4JNV9-F1
#
_entry.id   AF-A0A3D4JNV9-F1
#
_cell.length_a   1.000
_cell.length_b   1.000
_cell.length_c   1.000
_cell.angle_alpha   90.00
_cell.angle_beta   90.00
_cell.angle_gamma   90.00
#
_symmetry.space_group_name_H-M   'P 1'
#
loop_
_entity.id
_entity.type
_entity.pdbx_description
1 polymer ?
#
loop_
_entity_poly.entity_id
_entity_poly.type
_entity_poly.pdbx_seq_one_letter_code
_entity_poly.pdbx_strand_id
1 'polypeptide(L)'
;MSKVKIRNQQKDFSFCDFIAIFRKKFIFTLNFTEMEKTKLIEARKRRNISQERMADILSMDVSNYNRREKGTAKISLSEWQKIAEVLEVPFEEVYENEESLVFIFNDNSTGNGIVNTNNYNIPLSLWESQKKYIDKLEAEIETLKAEIAKYK
;
A
#
# COMPACT_ATOMS: atom_id res chain seq x y z
N MET A 1 64.64 -8.71 -22.44
CA MET A 1 63.28 -8.81 -23.00
C MET A 1 62.29 -9.04 -21.88
N SER A 2 61.23 -8.23 -21.87
CA SER A 2 60.34 -8.00 -20.74
C SER A 2 59.27 -9.08 -20.54
N LYS A 3 58.80 -9.15 -19.30
CA LYS A 3 57.79 -10.01 -18.66
C LYS A 3 56.52 -10.30 -19.47
N VAL A 4 55.96 -11.51 -19.32
CA VAL A 4 54.52 -11.69 -19.11
C VAL A 4 54.29 -12.79 -18.06
N LYS A 5 53.97 -12.38 -16.83
CA LYS A 5 53.48 -13.27 -15.78
C LYS A 5 51.96 -13.15 -15.79
N ILE A 6 51.26 -14.13 -16.37
CA ILE A 6 49.81 -14.21 -16.29
C ILE A 6 49.45 -14.46 -14.83
N ARG A 7 48.88 -13.45 -14.17
CA ARG A 7 48.40 -13.54 -12.79
C ARG A 7 46.91 -13.84 -12.89
N ASN A 8 46.52 -15.10 -12.66
CA ASN A 8 45.14 -15.49 -12.44
C ASN A 8 44.57 -14.62 -11.32
N GLN A 9 43.67 -13.69 -11.65
CA GLN A 9 42.83 -13.04 -10.66
C GLN A 9 41.62 -13.95 -10.41
N GLN A 10 41.77 -14.91 -9.51
CA GLN A 10 40.62 -15.39 -8.77
C GLN A 10 40.26 -14.24 -7.83
N LYS A 11 39.25 -13.43 -8.18
CA LYS A 11 38.70 -12.45 -7.26
C LYS A 11 37.92 -13.26 -6.22
N ASP A 12 38.50 -13.41 -5.04
CA ASP A 12 37.81 -14.02 -3.90
C ASP A 12 36.61 -13.14 -3.55
N PHE A 13 35.44 -13.50 -4.09
CA PHE A 13 34.17 -12.91 -3.68
C PHE A 13 33.94 -13.31 -2.22
N SER A 14 33.94 -12.33 -1.33
CA SER A 14 33.70 -12.57 0.09
C SER A 14 32.25 -13.03 0.29
N PHE A 15 32.01 -13.84 1.32
CA PHE A 15 30.65 -14.19 1.76
C PHE A 15 29.79 -12.92 2.00
N CYS A 16 30.42 -11.78 2.34
CA CYS A 16 29.76 -10.48 2.43
C CYS A 16 29.25 -9.94 1.08
N ASP A 17 29.95 -10.20 -0.03
CA ASP A 17 29.52 -9.82 -1.38
C ASP A 17 28.36 -10.71 -1.85
N PHE A 18 28.38 -11.99 -1.45
CA PHE A 18 27.26 -12.90 -1.67
C PHE A 18 26.03 -12.45 -0.87
N ILE A 19 26.20 -12.06 0.40
CA ILE A 19 25.12 -11.46 1.20
C ILE A 19 24.63 -10.14 0.57
N ALA A 20 25.49 -9.30 -0.02
CA ALA A 20 25.05 -8.06 -0.67
C ALA A 20 24.23 -8.29 -1.95
N ILE A 21 24.61 -9.28 -2.77
CA ILE A 21 23.85 -9.71 -3.95
C ILE A 21 22.55 -10.39 -3.54
N PHE A 22 22.60 -11.27 -2.53
CA PHE A 22 21.42 -11.92 -1.98
C PHE A 22 20.51 -10.89 -1.34
N ARG A 23 21.01 -9.90 -0.60
CA ARG A 23 20.22 -8.83 0.02
C ARG A 23 19.58 -7.88 -1.00
N LYS A 24 20.22 -7.61 -2.14
CA LYS A 24 19.60 -6.87 -3.26
C LYS A 24 18.48 -7.66 -3.95
N LYS A 25 18.60 -8.99 -4.06
CA LYS A 25 17.61 -9.84 -4.72
C LYS A 25 16.52 -10.38 -3.78
N PHE A 26 16.82 -10.50 -2.49
CA PHE A 26 15.97 -11.05 -1.43
C PHE A 26 15.09 -9.97 -0.77
N ILE A 27 15.51 -8.70 -0.78
CA ILE A 27 14.62 -7.57 -0.43
C ILE A 27 13.58 -7.35 -1.55
N PHE A 28 13.89 -7.69 -2.81
CA PHE A 28 12.96 -7.53 -3.94
C PHE A 28 11.78 -8.52 -3.93
N THR A 29 11.87 -9.59 -3.14
CA THR A 29 10.78 -10.55 -2.92
C THR A 29 10.29 -10.50 -1.48
N LEU A 30 10.24 -9.31 -0.85
CA LEU A 30 9.17 -9.10 0.10
C LEU A 30 7.88 -8.98 -0.72
N ASN A 31 7.02 -9.98 -0.60
CA ASN A 31 5.62 -9.88 -0.95
C ASN A 31 5.01 -8.76 -0.10
N PHE A 32 5.20 -7.51 -0.52
CA PHE A 32 4.33 -6.41 -0.14
C PHE A 32 2.98 -6.79 -0.76
N THR A 33 2.01 -7.14 0.08
CA THR A 33 0.64 -7.36 -0.38
C THR A 33 0.10 -6.00 -0.77
N GLU A 34 0.38 -5.61 -2.01
CA GLU A 34 -0.07 -4.36 -2.58
C GLU A 34 -1.59 -4.48 -2.75
N MET A 35 -2.32 -3.60 -2.06
CA MET A 35 -3.77 -3.57 -2.20
C MET A 35 -4.09 -3.11 -3.62
N GLU A 36 -4.83 -3.96 -4.34
CA GLU A 36 -5.36 -3.66 -5.65
C GLU A 36 -6.26 -2.41 -5.58
N LYS A 37 -6.10 -1.50 -6.55
CA LYS A 37 -6.81 -0.22 -6.63
C LYS A 37 -8.22 -0.43 -7.17
N THR A 38 -9.12 -0.93 -6.33
CA THR A 38 -10.46 -1.40 -6.73
C THR A 38 -11.32 -0.29 -7.35
N LYS A 39 -11.34 0.92 -6.78
CA LYS A 39 -12.05 2.09 -7.34
C LYS A 39 -11.54 2.46 -8.73
N LEU A 40 -10.22 2.45 -8.93
CA LEU A 40 -9.62 2.74 -10.24
C LEU A 40 -10.07 1.69 -11.28
N ILE A 41 -10.00 0.41 -10.92
CA ILE A 41 -10.38 -0.69 -11.81
C ILE A 41 -11.87 -0.65 -12.13
N GLU A 42 -12.72 -0.39 -11.14
CA GLU A 42 -14.16 -0.26 -11.31
C GLU A 42 -14.52 0.93 -12.20
N ALA A 43 -13.91 2.10 -11.96
CA ALA A 43 -14.11 3.28 -12.79
C ALA A 43 -13.73 3.02 -14.25
N ARG A 44 -12.59 2.36 -14.49
CA ARG A 44 -12.16 1.97 -15.83
C ARG A 44 -13.14 1.00 -16.50
N LYS A 45 -13.55 -0.05 -15.79
CA LYS A 45 -14.52 -1.05 -16.29
C LYS A 45 -15.86 -0.41 -16.62
N ARG A 46 -16.32 0.53 -15.80
CA ARG A 46 -17.58 1.28 -16.02
C ARG A 46 -17.54 2.10 -17.32
N ARG A 47 -16.38 2.65 -17.67
CA ARG A 47 -16.14 3.36 -18.94
C ARG A 47 -15.82 2.43 -20.11
N ASN A 48 -15.76 1.13 -19.89
CA ASN A 48 -15.43 0.11 -20.89
C ASN A 48 -14.08 0.38 -21.60
N ILE A 49 -13.08 0.85 -20.84
CA ILE A 49 -11.73 1.11 -21.34
C ILE A 49 -10.83 -0.07 -20.98
N SER A 50 -10.07 -0.59 -21.94
CA SER A 50 -9.11 -1.67 -21.69
C SER A 50 -7.82 -1.14 -21.05
N GLN A 51 -7.02 -2.04 -20.44
CA GLN A 51 -5.73 -1.62 -19.87
C GLN A 51 -4.78 -1.12 -20.95
N GLU A 52 -4.81 -1.72 -22.15
CA GLU A 52 -4.00 -1.29 -23.30
C GLU A 52 -4.39 0.13 -23.71
N ARG A 53 -5.69 0.40 -23.91
CA ARG A 53 -6.18 1.71 -24.29
C ARG A 53 -5.84 2.78 -23.25
N MET A 54 -5.92 2.44 -21.97
CA MET A 54 -5.59 3.36 -20.89
C MET A 54 -4.09 3.68 -20.86
N ALA A 55 -3.25 2.68 -21.11
CA ALA A 55 -1.81 2.84 -21.23
C ALA A 55 -1.43 3.70 -22.45
N ASP A 56 -2.10 3.50 -23.59
CA ASP A 56 -1.91 4.29 -24.81
C ASP A 56 -2.22 5.77 -24.58
N ILE A 57 -3.36 6.08 -23.95
CA ILE A 57 -3.78 7.47 -23.68
C ILE A 57 -2.81 8.16 -22.72
N LEU A 58 -2.32 7.44 -21.71
CA LEU A 58 -1.35 7.98 -20.74
C LEU A 58 0.10 7.92 -21.22
N SER A 59 0.33 7.46 -22.46
CA SER A 59 1.68 7.31 -23.04
C SER A 59 2.61 6.47 -22.15
N MET A 60 2.11 5.33 -21.64
CA MET A 60 2.89 4.39 -20.84
C MET A 60 2.73 2.95 -21.35
N ASP A 61 3.59 2.05 -20.86
CA ASP A 61 3.48 0.63 -21.18
C ASP A 61 2.31 -0.05 -20.44
N VAL A 62 1.69 -1.05 -21.07
CA VAL A 62 0.56 -1.81 -20.48
C VAL A 62 0.96 -2.47 -19.16
N SER A 63 2.20 -2.96 -19.05
CA SER A 63 2.73 -3.54 -17.82
C SER A 63 2.87 -2.49 -16.73
N ASN A 64 3.25 -1.25 -17.08
CA ASN A 64 3.33 -0.14 -16.12
C ASN A 64 1.93 0.18 -15.58
N TYR A 65 0.94 0.30 -16.46
CA TYR A 65 -0.44 0.55 -16.06
C TYR A 65 -1.03 -0.59 -15.21
N ASN A 66 -0.83 -1.85 -15.61
CA ASN A 66 -1.24 -3.03 -14.84
C ASN A 66 -0.60 -3.04 -13.44
N ARG A 67 0.68 -2.67 -13.34
CA ARG A 67 1.38 -2.55 -12.07
C ARG A 67 0.76 -1.50 -11.16
N ARG A 68 0.25 -0.40 -11.70
CA ARG A 68 -0.46 0.65 -10.95
C ARG A 68 -1.83 0.17 -10.45
N GLU A 69 -2.61 -0.50 -11.29
CA GLU A 69 -3.90 -1.08 -10.88
C GLU A 69 -3.72 -2.13 -9.77
N LYS A 70 -2.67 -2.94 -9.85
CA LYS A 70 -2.32 -3.94 -8.82
C LYS A 70 -1.72 -3.36 -7.55
N GLY A 71 -1.48 -2.04 -7.50
CA GLY A 71 -0.81 -1.39 -6.37
C GLY A 71 0.71 -1.60 -6.32
N THR A 72 1.30 -2.24 -7.34
CA THR A 72 2.74 -2.52 -7.46
C THR A 72 3.61 -1.36 -7.91
N ALA A 73 2.97 -0.32 -8.40
CA ALA A 73 3.60 0.94 -8.71
C ALA A 73 2.78 2.05 -8.07
N LYS A 74 3.48 2.96 -7.37
CA LYS A 74 2.86 4.17 -6.84
C LYS A 74 2.35 5.06 -7.97
N ILE A 75 1.24 5.74 -7.73
CA ILE A 75 0.62 6.69 -8.65
C ILE A 75 0.73 8.07 -8.02
N SER A 76 1.46 8.97 -8.68
CA SER A 76 1.57 10.35 -8.21
C SER A 76 0.23 11.08 -8.34
N LEU A 77 0.01 12.12 -7.54
CA LEU A 77 -1.20 12.94 -7.59
C LEU A 77 -1.48 13.47 -9.01
N SER A 78 -0.42 13.89 -9.72
CA SER A 78 -0.54 14.38 -11.10
C SER A 78 -1.02 13.31 -12.08
N GLU A 79 -0.65 12.05 -11.85
CA GLU A 79 -1.10 10.93 -12.68
C GLU A 79 -2.53 10.54 -12.33
N TRP A 80 -2.92 10.60 -11.05
CA TRP A 80 -4.31 10.43 -10.64
C TRP A 80 -5.23 11.47 -11.30
N GLN A 81 -4.79 12.73 -11.39
CA GLN A 81 -5.54 13.78 -12.08
C GLN A 81 -5.73 13.46 -13.57
N LYS A 82 -4.66 13.03 -14.26
CA LYS A 82 -4.75 12.60 -15.66
C LYS A 82 -5.68 11.42 -15.84
N ILE A 83 -5.61 10.42 -14.96
CA ILE A 83 -6.50 9.27 -15.00
C ILE A 83 -7.97 9.69 -14.84
N ALA A 84 -8.26 10.59 -13.89
CA ALA A 84 -9.61 11.13 -13.68
C ALA A 84 -10.12 11.90 -14.92
N GLU A 85 -9.25 12.67 -15.57
CA GLU A 85 -9.56 13.38 -16.81
C GLU A 85 -9.91 12.42 -17.96
N VAL A 86 -9.09 11.37 -18.18
CA VAL A 86 -9.37 10.37 -19.23
C VAL A 86 -10.65 9.59 -18.97
N LEU A 87 -10.92 9.28 -17.69
CA LEU A 87 -12.12 8.54 -17.29
C LEU A 87 -13.37 9.44 -17.20
N GLU A 88 -13.22 10.75 -17.36
CA GLU A 88 -14.28 11.76 -17.24
C GLU A 88 -15.09 11.58 -15.94
N VAL A 89 -14.39 11.41 -14.81
CA VAL A 89 -14.99 11.19 -13.49
C VAL A 89 -14.35 12.12 -12.46
N PRO A 90 -15.09 12.46 -11.37
CA PRO A 90 -14.52 13.21 -10.27
C PRO A 90 -13.29 12.51 -9.68
N PHE A 91 -12.31 13.30 -9.26
CA PHE A 91 -11.05 12.80 -8.69
C PHE A 91 -11.30 11.88 -7.48
N GLU A 92 -12.28 12.23 -6.65
CA GLU A 92 -12.66 11.51 -5.42
C GLU A 92 -13.19 10.10 -5.71
N GLU A 93 -13.73 9.88 -6.90
CA GLU A 93 -14.30 8.59 -7.32
C GLU A 93 -13.21 7.60 -7.71
N VAL A 94 -12.05 8.09 -8.16
CA VAL A 94 -10.93 7.28 -8.65
C VAL A 94 -9.80 7.20 -7.62
N TYR A 95 -9.64 8.25 -6.82
CA TYR A 95 -8.54 8.36 -5.87
C TYR A 95 -8.69 7.39 -4.68
N GLU A 96 -7.60 6.67 -4.43
CA GLU A 96 -7.42 5.83 -3.25
C GLU A 96 -6.10 6.17 -2.59
N ASN A 97 -6.16 6.53 -1.31
CA ASN A 97 -4.97 6.78 -0.52
C ASN A 97 -4.07 5.53 -0.49
N GLU A 98 -2.78 5.72 -0.77
CA GLU A 98 -1.75 4.67 -0.68
C GLU A 98 -1.30 4.43 0.76
N GLU A 99 -1.62 5.34 1.67
CA GLU A 99 -1.46 5.15 3.10
C GLU A 99 -2.50 4.13 3.56
N SER A 100 -2.07 2.87 3.65
CA SER A 100 -2.61 2.02 4.70
C SER A 100 -2.59 2.87 5.97
N LEU A 101 -3.71 2.97 6.67
CA LEU A 101 -3.75 3.56 8.00
C LEU A 101 -2.87 2.68 8.91
N VAL A 102 -1.57 2.92 8.90
CA VAL A 102 -0.61 2.26 9.78
C VAL A 102 -0.79 2.90 11.14
N PHE A 103 -1.66 2.32 11.96
CA PHE A 103 -1.66 2.59 13.39
C PHE A 103 -0.40 1.93 13.97
N ILE A 104 0.68 2.71 14.11
CA ILE A 104 1.85 2.31 14.88
C ILE A 104 1.46 2.37 16.36
N PHE A 105 1.05 1.24 16.93
CA PHE A 105 0.97 1.10 18.38
C PHE A 105 2.39 0.97 18.91
N ASN A 106 2.97 2.08 19.37
CA ASN A 106 4.26 2.07 20.04
C ASN A 106 4.07 1.57 21.47
N ASP A 107 4.00 0.25 21.65
CA ASP A 107 4.16 -0.35 22.96
C ASP A 107 5.62 -0.16 23.36
N ASN A 108 5.88 0.90 24.14
CA ASN A 108 7.18 1.16 24.77
C ASN A 108 7.46 0.07 25.82
N SER A 109 7.72 -1.17 25.40
CA SER A 109 8.42 -2.14 26.25
C SER A 109 9.91 -1.87 26.07
N THR A 110 10.48 -1.13 27.00
CA THR A 110 11.92 -0.87 27.09
C THR A 110 12.65 -2.20 27.28
N GLY A 111 13.05 -2.83 26.18
CA GLY A 111 13.79 -4.09 26.17
C GLY A 111 14.55 -4.19 24.87
N ASN A 112 15.88 -4.21 24.94
CA ASN A 112 16.78 -4.44 23.81
C ASN A 112 16.35 -5.71 23.05
N GLY A 113 15.69 -5.53 21.91
CA GLY A 113 15.25 -6.64 21.07
C GLY A 113 14.48 -6.12 19.87
N ILE A 114 14.95 -6.50 18.70
CA ILE A 114 14.33 -6.41 17.36
C ILE A 114 12.84 -6.00 17.43
N VAL A 115 12.53 -4.81 16.92
CA VAL A 115 11.15 -4.34 16.73
C VAL A 115 10.46 -5.28 15.74
N ASN A 116 9.80 -6.31 16.25
CA ASN A 116 8.86 -7.10 15.48
C ASN A 116 7.61 -6.25 15.28
N THR A 117 7.54 -5.56 14.15
CA THR A 117 6.32 -4.90 13.69
C THR A 117 5.32 -5.99 13.35
N ASN A 118 4.52 -6.41 14.34
CA ASN A 118 3.43 -7.35 14.12
C ASN A 118 2.33 -6.64 13.33
N ASN A 119 2.27 -6.93 12.04
CA ASN A 119 1.37 -6.30 11.09
C ASN A 119 0.01 -7.00 11.18
N TYR A 120 -0.87 -6.56 12.08
CA TYR A 120 -2.22 -7.11 12.20
C TYR A 120 -3.13 -6.48 11.15
N ASN A 121 -3.51 -7.25 10.12
CA ASN A 121 -4.57 -6.86 9.20
C ASN A 121 -5.92 -7.02 9.91
N ILE A 122 -6.50 -5.91 10.37
CA ILE A 122 -7.81 -5.92 11.03
C ILE A 122 -8.89 -5.97 9.94
N PRO A 123 -9.72 -7.03 9.88
CA PRO A 123 -10.77 -7.13 8.88
C PRO A 123 -11.77 -5.98 8.98
N LEU A 124 -12.19 -5.43 7.84
CA LEU A 124 -13.16 -4.33 7.76
C LEU A 124 -14.47 -4.63 8.52
N SER A 125 -14.90 -5.91 8.52
CA SER A 125 -16.08 -6.37 9.24
C SER A 125 -15.99 -6.21 10.76
N LEU A 126 -14.78 -6.30 11.34
CA LEU A 126 -14.58 -6.03 12.77
C LEU A 126 -14.76 -4.54 13.05
N TRP A 127 -14.28 -3.69 12.16
CA TRP A 127 -14.40 -2.24 12.28
C TRP A 127 -15.85 -1.77 12.21
N GLU A 128 -16.63 -2.32 11.27
CA GLU A 128 -18.06 -2.05 11.16
C GLU A 128 -18.83 -2.49 12.41
N SER A 129 -18.50 -3.67 12.94
CA SER A 129 -19.09 -4.18 14.18
C SER A 129 -18.77 -3.29 15.38
N GLN A 130 -17.52 -2.86 15.52
CA GLN A 130 -17.09 -1.95 16.58
C GLN A 130 -17.78 -0.59 16.48
N LYS A 131 -17.84 -0.01 15.27
CA LYS A 131 -18.52 1.26 15.03
C LYS A 131 -20.00 1.18 15.42
N LYS A 132 -20.69 0.13 15.01
CA LYS A 132 -22.10 -0.10 15.38
C LYS A 132 -22.31 -0.16 16.89
N TYR A 133 -21.35 -0.74 17.62
CA TYR A 133 -21.44 -0.81 19.08
C TYR A 133 -21.22 0.56 19.74
N ILE A 134 -20.29 1.36 19.22
CA ILE A 134 -20.06 2.75 19.66
C ILE A 134 -21.33 3.58 19.46
N ASP A 135 -21.93 3.53 18.27
CA ASP A 135 -23.16 4.27 17.96
C ASP A 135 -24.30 3.89 18.94
N LYS A 136 -24.42 2.60 19.28
CA LYS A 136 -25.42 2.12 20.24
C LYS A 136 -25.16 2.68 21.64
N LEU A 137 -23.90 2.66 22.11
CA LEU A 137 -23.53 3.16 23.43
C LEU A 137 -23.74 4.68 23.53
N GLU A 138 -23.38 5.42 22.49
CA GLU A 138 -23.58 6.88 22.45
C GLU A 138 -25.07 7.25 22.53
N ALA A 139 -25.92 6.53 21.80
CA ALA A 139 -27.37 6.70 21.88
C ALA A 139 -27.92 6.37 23.28
N GLU A 140 -27.44 5.31 23.92
CA GLU A 140 -27.85 4.95 25.29
C GLU A 140 -27.39 6.00 26.32
N ILE A 141 -26.20 6.58 26.15
CA ILE A 141 -25.74 7.69 26.99
C ILE A 141 -26.64 8.91 26.82
N GLU A 142 -27.07 9.21 25.60
CA GLU A 142 -27.96 10.34 25.34
C GLU A 142 -29.34 10.14 25.99
N THR A 143 -29.93 8.95 25.87
CA THR A 143 -31.23 8.65 26.50
C THR A 143 -31.15 8.72 28.01
N LEU A 144 -30.12 8.13 28.62
CA LEU A 144 -29.91 8.17 30.07
C LEU A 144 -29.66 9.59 30.57
N LYS A 145 -28.89 10.41 29.83
CA LYS A 145 -28.71 11.83 30.16
C LYS A 145 -30.02 12.61 30.10
N ALA A 146 -30.85 12.36 29.09
CA ALA A 146 -32.16 12.98 28.96
C ALA A 146 -33.11 12.53 30.10
N GLU A 147 -33.04 11.28 30.52
CA GLU A 147 -33.81 10.78 31.65
C GLU A 147 -33.37 11.42 32.98
N ILE A 148 -32.07 11.50 33.25
CA ILE A 148 -31.54 12.21 34.43
C ILE A 148 -31.94 13.69 34.42
N ALA A 149 -31.97 14.33 33.24
CA ALA A 149 -32.42 15.71 33.10
C ALA A 149 -33.90 15.91 33.45
N LYS A 150 -34.76 14.88 33.36
CA LYS A 150 -36.16 14.95 33.80
C LYS A 150 -36.30 14.97 35.33
N TYR A 151 -35.29 14.49 36.05
CA TYR A 151 -35.27 14.41 37.51
C TYR A 151 -34.43 15.52 38.17
N LYS A 152 -33.92 16.47 37.38
CA LYS A 152 -33.30 17.72 37.85
C LYS A 152 -34.28 18.88 37.70
#